data_AF-A0A957AAI5-F1
#
_entry.id   AF-A0A957AAI5-F1
#
_cell.length_a   1.000
_cell.length_b   1.000
_cell.length_c   1.000
_cell.angle_alpha   90.00
_cell.angle_beta   90.00
_cell.angle_gamma   90.00
#
_symmetry.space_group_name_H-M   'P 1'
#
loop_
_entity.id
_entity.type
_entity.pdbx_description
1 polymer ?
#
loop_
_entity_poly.entity_id
_entity_poly.type
_entity_poly.pdbx_seq_one_letter_code
_entity_poly.pdbx_strand_id
1 'polypeptide(L)'
;MGRAIAEALKIGFFDTGLMYRACTLAVLRSGTNPEDAEAVTKLVQSLDLDMRWDEPTVPRIVLAEEDVTAQLRTQEIERTVSLVSRIPEVRNELVRMQRSIAGREPVVMAGRDIGTRVLVEARTKIFLDASAEVRARRRQGEEQDQGRNTTFDEVLAATRRR
;
A
#
# COMPACT_ATOMS: atom_id res chain seq x y z
N MET A 1 13.73 -3.43 -5.09
CA MET A 1 13.61 -3.44 -6.57
C MET A 1 12.93 -2.18 -7.09
N GLY A 2 11.61 -1.98 -6.91
CA GLY A 2 10.90 -0.84 -7.50
C GLY A 2 11.51 0.54 -7.19
N ARG A 3 11.88 0.79 -5.93
CA ARG A 3 12.65 1.99 -5.54
C ARG A 3 13.94 2.18 -6.33
N ALA A 4 14.78 1.16 -6.44
CA ALA A 4 16.03 1.23 -7.20
C ALA A 4 15.82 1.51 -8.70
N ILE A 5 14.73 0.99 -9.29
CA ILE A 5 14.35 1.30 -10.68
C ILE A 5 13.97 2.78 -10.79
N ALA A 6 13.16 3.28 -9.87
CA ALA A 6 12.75 4.68 -9.83
C ALA A 6 13.94 5.63 -9.64
N GLU A 7 14.89 5.29 -8.76
CA GLU A 7 16.15 6.01 -8.57
C GLU A 7 16.98 6.06 -9.87
N ALA A 8 17.19 4.91 -10.49
CA ALA A 8 17.98 4.81 -11.72
C ALA A 8 17.36 5.60 -12.88
N LEU A 9 16.03 5.67 -12.95
CA LEU A 9 15.29 6.40 -13.98
C LEU A 9 14.97 7.85 -13.60
N LYS A 10 15.23 8.26 -12.35
CA LYS A 10 14.86 9.59 -11.79
C LYS A 10 13.37 9.90 -11.94
N ILE A 11 12.53 8.92 -11.62
CA ILE A 11 11.06 9.04 -11.66
C ILE A 11 10.44 8.69 -10.30
N GLY A 12 9.15 8.96 -10.13
CA GLY A 12 8.43 8.67 -8.89
C GLY A 12 8.46 7.17 -8.53
N PHE A 13 8.57 6.83 -7.25
CA PHE A 13 8.22 5.49 -6.74
C PHE A 13 6.92 5.52 -5.96
N PHE A 14 6.02 4.59 -6.28
CA PHE A 14 4.72 4.48 -5.62
C PHE A 14 4.42 3.05 -5.14
N ASP A 15 4.33 2.87 -3.82
CA ASP A 15 3.77 1.66 -3.20
C ASP A 15 2.27 1.86 -2.93
N THR A 16 1.42 1.21 -3.73
CA THR A 16 -0.05 1.35 -3.60
C THR A 16 -0.57 0.85 -2.26
N GLY A 17 0.19 -0.02 -1.56
CA GLY A 17 -0.16 -0.47 -0.22
C GLY A 17 -0.26 0.66 0.79
N LEU A 18 0.47 1.77 0.59
CA LEU A 18 0.38 2.94 1.45
C LEU A 18 -0.97 3.67 1.33
N MET A 19 -1.59 3.69 0.15
CA MET A 19 -2.93 4.30 0.02
C MET A 19 -4.00 3.50 0.76
N TYR A 20 -3.95 2.16 0.67
CA TYR A 20 -4.88 1.30 1.45
C TYR A 20 -4.70 1.53 2.96
N ARG A 21 -3.45 1.70 3.42
CA ARG A 21 -3.15 2.03 4.82
C ARG A 21 -3.65 3.42 5.21
N ALA A 22 -3.59 4.40 4.31
CA ALA A 22 -4.13 5.74 4.56
C ALA A 22 -5.66 5.75 4.65
N CYS A 23 -6.36 5.02 3.78
CA CYS A 23 -7.79 4.79 3.93
C CYS A 23 -8.11 4.11 5.27
N THR A 24 -7.31 3.11 5.66
CA THR A 24 -7.46 2.41 6.94
C THR A 24 -7.26 3.36 8.12
N LEU A 25 -6.26 4.23 8.08
CA LEU A 25 -6.04 5.28 9.07
C LEU A 25 -7.26 6.21 9.17
N ALA A 26 -7.83 6.64 8.04
CA ALA A 26 -9.01 7.49 8.02
C ALA A 26 -10.23 6.78 8.67
N VAL A 27 -10.45 5.50 8.34
CA VAL A 27 -11.48 4.66 8.96
C VAL A 27 -11.29 4.63 10.48
N LEU A 28 -10.09 4.31 10.96
CA LEU A 28 -9.78 4.25 12.39
C LEU A 28 -9.98 5.61 13.09
N ARG A 29 -9.48 6.71 12.51
CA ARG A 29 -9.64 8.07 13.05
C ARG A 29 -11.10 8.51 13.14
N SER A 30 -11.94 8.08 12.21
CA SER A 30 -13.37 8.41 12.19
C SER A 30 -14.22 7.58 13.17
N GLY A 31 -13.67 6.50 13.73
CA GLY A 31 -14.44 5.53 14.51
C GLY A 31 -15.40 4.68 13.67
N THR A 32 -15.33 4.74 12.33
CA THR A 32 -16.15 3.91 11.44
C THR A 32 -15.77 2.43 11.62
N ASN A 33 -16.77 1.56 11.76
CA ASN A 33 -16.53 0.12 11.82
C ASN A 33 -15.88 -0.36 10.50
N PRO A 34 -14.65 -0.94 10.53
CA PRO A 34 -13.96 -1.42 9.33
C PRO A 34 -14.69 -2.55 8.59
N GLU A 35 -15.69 -3.18 9.23
CA GLU A 35 -16.51 -4.23 8.63
C GLU A 35 -17.80 -3.70 7.99
N ASP A 36 -18.18 -2.45 8.26
CA ASP A 36 -19.30 -1.80 7.60
C ASP A 36 -18.86 -1.29 6.22
N ALA A 37 -19.07 -2.14 5.21
CA ALA A 37 -18.63 -1.85 3.85
C ALA A 37 -19.24 -0.56 3.28
N GLU A 38 -20.48 -0.24 3.63
CA GLU A 38 -21.16 0.95 3.13
C GLU A 38 -20.59 2.21 3.77
N ALA A 39 -20.45 2.22 5.10
CA ALA A 39 -19.89 3.36 5.83
C ALA A 39 -18.42 3.61 5.44
N VAL A 40 -17.61 2.55 5.36
CA VAL A 40 -16.21 2.64 4.93
C VAL A 40 -16.11 3.19 3.50
N THR A 41 -16.96 2.72 2.58
CA THR A 41 -16.95 3.21 1.19
C THR A 41 -17.28 4.68 1.10
N LYS A 42 -18.34 5.13 1.80
CA LYS A 42 -18.73 6.55 1.83
C LYS A 42 -17.60 7.42 2.37
N LEU A 43 -16.94 6.98 3.44
CA LEU A 43 -15.79 7.67 4.00
C LEU A 43 -14.67 7.76 2.97
N VAL A 44 -14.24 6.63 2.39
CA VAL A 44 -13.13 6.58 1.42
C VAL A 44 -13.37 7.47 0.20
N GLN A 45 -14.60 7.51 -0.31
CA GLN A 45 -14.98 8.36 -1.45
C GLN A 45 -14.88 9.86 -1.15
N SER A 46 -15.01 10.24 0.11
CA SER A 46 -14.91 11.64 0.56
C SER A 46 -13.48 12.07 0.92
N LEU A 47 -12.51 11.15 0.94
CA LEU A 47 -11.15 11.48 1.35
C LEU A 47 -10.45 12.35 0.31
N ASP A 48 -9.87 13.44 0.81
CA ASP A 48 -8.79 14.14 0.12
C ASP A 48 -7.47 13.41 0.37
N LEU A 49 -7.24 12.36 -0.40
CA LEU A 49 -6.04 11.53 -0.33
C LEU A 49 -5.17 11.78 -1.56
N ASP A 50 -3.96 12.26 -1.32
CA ASP A 50 -2.99 12.54 -2.36
C ASP A 50 -1.65 11.90 -2.05
N MET A 51 -0.82 11.78 -3.08
CA MET A 51 0.54 11.32 -2.95
C MET A 51 1.50 12.29 -3.63
N ARG A 52 2.55 12.64 -2.91
CA ARG A 52 3.56 13.62 -3.34
C ARG A 52 4.95 13.04 -3.18
N TRP A 53 5.91 13.63 -3.88
CA TRP A 53 7.32 13.28 -3.81
C TRP A 53 8.10 14.57 -3.57
N ASP A 54 8.90 14.60 -2.52
CA ASP A 54 9.87 15.69 -2.30
C ASP A 54 11.16 15.41 -3.05
N GLU A 55 11.51 14.13 -3.07
CA GLU A 55 12.59 13.55 -3.83
C GLU A 55 12.02 12.36 -4.61
N PRO A 56 12.57 11.98 -5.77
CA PRO A 56 11.96 11.03 -6.70
C PRO A 56 11.48 9.72 -6.05
N THR A 57 12.11 9.30 -4.95
CA THR A 57 11.91 7.97 -4.37
C THR A 57 11.36 7.96 -2.95
N VAL A 58 11.12 9.14 -2.37
CA VAL A 58 10.55 9.27 -1.03
C VAL A 58 9.09 9.72 -1.15
N PRO A 59 8.14 8.78 -1.14
CA PRO A 59 6.73 9.12 -1.24
C PRO A 59 6.20 9.67 0.08
N ARG A 60 5.44 10.76 0.00
CA ARG A 60 4.60 11.29 1.08
C ARG A 60 3.14 11.02 0.77
N ILE A 61 2.43 10.47 1.73
CA ILE A 61 0.97 10.31 1.67
C ILE A 61 0.35 11.45 2.45
N VAL A 62 -0.46 12.25 1.75
CA VAL A 62 -1.13 13.41 2.30
C VAL A 62 -2.61 13.10 2.43
N LEU A 63 -3.16 13.24 3.63
CA LEU A 63 -4.58 13.07 3.92
C LEU A 63 -5.12 14.38 4.50
N ALA A 64 -6.02 15.05 3.76
CA ALA A 64 -6.56 16.36 4.13
C ALA A 64 -5.46 17.34 4.57
N GLU A 65 -4.46 17.52 3.69
CA GLU A 65 -3.26 18.36 3.90
C GLU A 65 -2.23 17.87 4.95
N GLU A 66 -2.54 16.83 5.74
CA GLU A 66 -1.60 16.24 6.71
C GLU A 66 -0.72 15.17 6.06
N ASP A 67 0.60 15.24 6.25
CA ASP A 67 1.50 14.11 5.95
C ASP A 67 1.33 13.00 6.99
N VAL A 68 0.68 11.91 6.59
CA VAL A 68 0.38 10.77 7.45
C VAL A 68 1.38 9.62 7.28
N THR A 69 2.43 9.78 6.48
CA THR A 69 3.33 8.69 6.03
C THR A 69 3.90 7.87 7.19
N ALA A 70 4.32 8.54 8.27
CA ALA A 70 4.90 7.90 9.45
C ALA A 70 3.89 7.00 10.20
N GLN A 71 2.60 7.35 10.13
CA GLN A 71 1.54 6.66 10.87
C GLN A 71 1.09 5.37 10.16
N LEU A 72 1.35 5.23 8.85
CA LEU A 72 0.78 4.15 8.02
C LEU A 72 1.31 2.74 8.36
N ARG A 73 2.37 2.64 9.17
CA ARG A 73 3.03 1.36 9.52
C ARG A 73 2.75 0.91 10.95
N THR A 74 1.78 1.52 11.65
CA THR A 74 1.37 1.07 12.98
C THR A 74 0.78 -0.33 12.95
N GLN A 75 0.86 -1.03 14.08
CA GLN A 75 0.31 -2.38 14.23
C GLN A 75 -1.22 -2.41 14.07
N GLU A 76 -1.89 -1.35 14.53
CA GLU A 76 -3.33 -1.18 14.40
C GLU A 76 -3.76 -1.14 12.92
N ILE A 77 -3.04 -0.40 12.09
CA ILE A 77 -3.28 -0.37 10.65
C ILE A 77 -2.97 -1.73 10.01
N GLU A 78 -1.87 -2.40 10.38
CA GLU A 78 -1.54 -3.72 9.82
C GLU A 78 -2.64 -4.76 10.11
N ARG A 79 -3.26 -4.71 11.29
CA ARG A 79 -4.36 -5.61 11.66
C ARG A 79 -5.67 -5.30 10.93
N THR A 80 -5.88 -4.04 10.55
CA THR A 80 -7.18 -3.56 10.04
C THR A 80 -7.22 -3.43 8.51
N VAL A 81 -6.06 -3.22 7.86
CA VAL A 81 -5.99 -2.93 6.42
C VAL A 81 -6.56 -4.04 5.54
N SER A 82 -6.54 -5.29 5.98
CA SER A 82 -7.16 -6.41 5.27
C SER A 82 -8.69 -6.30 5.23
N LEU A 83 -9.32 -5.77 6.27
CA LEU A 83 -10.77 -5.58 6.36
C LEU A 83 -11.25 -4.47 5.43
N VAL A 84 -10.46 -3.40 5.31
CA VAL A 84 -10.76 -2.27 4.43
C VAL A 84 -10.46 -2.62 2.97
N SER A 85 -9.31 -3.25 2.69
CA SER A 85 -8.87 -3.57 1.32
C SER A 85 -9.67 -4.69 0.65
N ARG A 86 -10.39 -5.54 1.41
CA ARG A 86 -11.28 -6.56 0.82
C ARG A 86 -12.57 -5.96 0.22
N ILE A 87 -12.95 -4.75 0.62
CA ILE A 87 -14.17 -4.08 0.14
C ILE A 87 -13.99 -3.70 -1.34
N PRO A 88 -14.79 -4.25 -2.28
CA PRO A 88 -14.64 -3.99 -3.71
C PRO A 88 -14.73 -2.51 -4.10
N GLU A 89 -15.63 -1.77 -3.47
CA GLU A 89 -15.92 -0.37 -3.74
C GLU A 89 -14.73 0.51 -3.33
N VAL A 90 -14.13 0.23 -2.16
CA VAL A 90 -12.87 0.86 -1.72
C VAL A 90 -11.75 0.61 -2.73
N ARG A 91 -11.62 -0.63 -3.23
CA ARG A 91 -10.62 -0.94 -4.27
C ARG A 91 -10.89 -0.18 -5.57
N ASN A 92 -12.15 -0.06 -5.98
CA ASN A 92 -12.50 0.70 -7.20
C ASN A 92 -12.13 2.18 -7.04
N GLU A 93 -12.43 2.76 -5.89
CA GLU A 93 -12.12 4.15 -5.59
C GLU A 93 -10.61 4.39 -5.55
N LEU A 94 -9.86 3.52 -4.88
CA LEU A 94 -8.40 3.60 -4.87
C LEU A 94 -7.78 3.42 -6.25
N VAL A 95 -8.33 2.55 -7.11
CA VAL A 95 -7.87 2.43 -8.51
C VAL A 95 -8.07 3.74 -9.27
N ARG A 96 -9.20 4.43 -9.06
CA ARG A 96 -9.45 5.75 -9.66
C ARG A 96 -8.39 6.76 -9.24
N MET A 97 -8.10 6.85 -7.94
CA MET A 97 -7.07 7.76 -7.42
C MET A 97 -5.67 7.39 -7.92
N GLN A 98 -5.30 6.11 -7.92
CA GLN A 98 -4.00 5.62 -8.40
C GLN A 98 -3.76 5.94 -9.87
N ARG A 99 -4.79 5.80 -10.72
CA ARG A 99 -4.71 6.18 -12.14
C ARG A 99 -4.54 7.68 -12.32
N SER A 100 -5.27 8.49 -11.53
CA SER A 100 -5.11 9.94 -11.52
C SER A 100 -3.67 10.33 -11.16
N ILE A 101 -3.09 9.72 -10.11
CA ILE A 101 -1.71 9.96 -9.70
C ILE A 101 -0.72 9.56 -10.80
N ALA A 102 -0.87 8.37 -11.39
CA ALA A 102 0.00 7.89 -12.46
C ALA A 102 -0.11 8.69 -13.78
N GLY A 103 -1.19 9.45 -13.96
CA GLY A 103 -1.38 10.33 -15.11
C GLY A 103 -0.64 11.68 -15.00
N ARG A 104 -0.17 12.06 -13.80
CA ARG A 104 0.49 13.35 -13.57
C ARG A 104 1.96 13.33 -14.00
N GLU A 105 2.66 12.23 -13.75
CA GLU A 105 4.09 12.09 -14.03
C GLU A 105 4.53 10.62 -14.16
N PRO A 106 5.69 10.35 -14.77
CA PRO A 106 6.26 9.00 -14.83
C PRO A 106 6.48 8.41 -13.43
N VAL A 107 6.02 7.16 -13.22
CA VAL A 107 6.09 6.51 -11.92
C VAL A 107 6.35 5.00 -12.04
N VAL A 108 7.17 4.47 -11.14
CA VAL A 108 7.24 3.03 -10.85
C VAL A 108 6.18 2.72 -9.80
N MET A 109 5.10 2.06 -10.20
CA MET A 109 4.03 1.65 -9.30
C MET A 109 4.17 0.18 -8.90
N ALA A 110 4.22 -0.07 -7.59
CA ALA A 110 4.34 -1.39 -6.98
C ALA A 110 3.08 -1.73 -6.19
N GLY A 111 2.57 -2.94 -6.41
CA GLY A 111 1.36 -3.47 -5.78
C GLY A 111 1.02 -4.85 -6.33
N ARG A 112 -0.13 -5.41 -5.94
CA ARG A 112 -0.51 -6.79 -6.30
C ARG A 112 -1.09 -6.92 -7.72
N ASP A 113 -1.88 -5.94 -8.14
CA ASP A 113 -2.70 -5.98 -9.35
C ASP A 113 -2.49 -4.76 -10.27
N ILE A 114 -1.29 -4.17 -10.21
CA ILE A 114 -0.96 -2.95 -10.95
C ILE A 114 -1.09 -3.16 -12.46
N GLY A 115 -0.37 -4.14 -13.02
CA GLY A 115 -0.35 -4.37 -14.47
C GLY A 115 -1.61 -5.06 -15.03
N THR A 116 -2.48 -5.58 -14.17
CA THR A 116 -3.67 -6.35 -14.56
C THR A 116 -4.98 -5.61 -14.32
N ARG A 117 -5.00 -4.61 -13.41
CA ARG A 117 -6.21 -3.87 -13.06
C ARG A 117 -6.01 -2.35 -13.02
N VAL A 118 -4.90 -1.88 -12.46
CA VAL A 118 -4.67 -0.43 -12.28
C VAL A 118 -4.21 0.22 -13.59
N LEU A 119 -3.03 -0.16 -14.06
CA LEU A 119 -2.35 0.36 -15.24
C LEU A 119 -2.25 -0.75 -16.30
N VAL A 120 -3.41 -1.13 -16.86
CA VAL A 120 -3.49 -2.20 -17.87
C VAL A 120 -2.72 -1.83 -19.14
N GLU A 121 -2.64 -0.54 -19.46
CA GLU A 121 -1.90 -0.02 -20.61
C GLU A 121 -0.42 0.30 -20.30
N ALA A 122 0.09 -0.09 -19.12
CA ALA A 122 1.48 0.14 -18.78
C ALA A 122 2.42 -0.54 -19.79
N ARG A 123 3.31 0.26 -20.40
CA ARG A 123 4.29 -0.19 -21.41
C ARG A 123 5.24 -1.28 -20.89
N THR A 124 5.56 -1.21 -19.60
CA THR A 124 6.43 -2.18 -18.91
C THR A 124 5.71 -2.72 -17.68
N LYS A 125 5.62 -4.05 -17.58
CA LYS A 125 5.03 -4.75 -16.43
C LYS A 125 6.02 -5.78 -15.93
N ILE A 126 6.30 -5.77 -14.63
CA ILE A 126 7.24 -6.70 -14.00
C ILE A 126 6.47 -7.46 -12.93
N PHE A 127 6.47 -8.79 -13.02
CA PHE A 127 5.98 -9.66 -11.97
C PHE A 127 7.19 -10.29 -11.25
N LEU A 128 7.28 -10.07 -9.94
CA LEU A 128 8.36 -10.62 -9.12
C LEU A 128 7.79 -11.74 -8.26
N ASP A 129 8.39 -12.93 -8.38
CA ASP A 129 8.00 -14.10 -7.59
C ASP A 129 9.19 -14.63 -6.77
N ALA A 130 8.88 -15.33 -5.68
CA ALA A 130 9.84 -15.97 -4.79
C ALA A 130 9.13 -17.05 -3.96
N SER A 131 9.87 -18.10 -3.58
CA SER A 131 9.32 -19.17 -2.74
C SER A 131 8.79 -18.64 -1.40
N ALA A 132 7.84 -19.35 -0.79
CA ALA A 132 7.28 -18.98 0.50
C ALA A 132 8.37 -18.82 1.57
N GLU A 133 9.39 -19.68 1.54
CA GLU A 133 10.54 -19.68 2.45
C GLU A 133 11.39 -18.43 2.30
N VAL A 134 11.66 -17.98 1.07
CA VAL A 134 12.41 -16.73 0.81
C VAL A 134 11.62 -15.52 1.30
N ARG A 135 10.32 -15.48 1.01
CA ARG A 135 9.43 -14.39 1.46
C ARG A 135 9.35 -14.36 2.99
N ALA A 136 9.26 -15.52 3.64
CA ALA A 136 9.21 -15.64 5.09
C ALA A 136 10.52 -15.19 5.74
N ARG A 137 11.68 -15.60 5.21
CA ARG A 137 12.99 -15.19 5.70
C ARG A 137 13.19 -13.67 5.59
N ARG A 138 12.80 -13.09 4.45
CA ARG A 138 12.83 -11.63 4.25
C ARG A 138 11.97 -10.91 5.28
N ARG A 139 10.74 -11.38 5.50
CA ARG A 139 9.82 -10.80 6.48
C ARG A 139 10.36 -10.92 7.90
N GLN A 140 10.90 -12.08 8.28
CA GLN A 140 11.50 -12.25 9.60
C GLN A 140 12.60 -11.21 9.86
N GLY A 141 13.45 -10.94 8.87
CA GLY A 141 14.43 -9.84 8.96
C GLY A 141 13.77 -8.47 9.18
N GLU A 142 12.73 -8.13 8.41
CA GLU A 142 11.97 -6.87 8.59
C GLU A 142 11.38 -6.73 10.00
N GLU A 143 10.92 -7.83 10.60
CA GLU A 143 10.36 -7.87 11.95
C GLU A 143 11.45 -7.69 13.02
N GLN A 144 12.60 -8.36 12.84
CA GLN A 144 13.76 -8.27 13.73
C GLN A 144 14.37 -6.86 13.73
N ASP A 145 14.48 -6.24 12.55
CA ASP A 145 14.93 -4.84 12.41
C ASP A 145 14.00 -3.86 13.14
N GLN A 146 12.74 -4.24 13.33
CA GLN A 146 11.74 -3.47 14.09
C GLN A 146 11.69 -3.88 15.58
N GLY A 147 12.68 -4.65 16.06
CA GLY A 147 12.79 -5.10 17.45
C GLY A 147 11.77 -6.18 17.84
N ARG A 148 11.13 -6.85 16.88
CA ARG A 148 10.12 -7.88 17.15
C ARG A 148 10.77 -9.26 17.20
N ASN A 149 10.38 -10.04 18.20
CA ASN A 149 10.86 -11.40 18.38
C ASN A 149 9.84 -12.39 17.77
N THR A 150 10.02 -12.70 16.49
CA THR A 150 9.17 -13.65 15.75
C THR A 150 10.00 -14.82 15.24
N THR A 151 9.46 -16.04 15.35
CA THR A 151 10.13 -17.24 14.83
C THR A 151 9.91 -17.39 13.32
N PHE A 152 10.84 -18.08 12.65
CA PHE A 152 10.72 -18.36 11.21
C PHE A 152 9.44 -19.13 10.89
N ASP A 153 9.08 -20.12 11.72
CA ASP A 153 7.91 -20.97 11.49
C ASP A 153 6.59 -20.21 11.60
N GLU A 154 6.47 -19.29 12.56
CA GLU A 154 5.31 -18.39 12.68
C GLU A 154 5.17 -17.51 11.42
N VAL A 155 6.28 -16.93 10.97
CA VAL A 155 6.30 -16.07 9.78
C VAL A 155 6.02 -16.86 8.51
N LEU A 156 6.55 -18.08 8.38
CA LEU A 156 6.30 -18.96 7.25
C LEU A 156 4.83 -19.39 7.19
N ALA A 157 4.24 -19.79 8.32
CA ALA A 157 2.84 -20.15 8.41
C ALA A 157 1.94 -18.98 7.99
N ALA A 158 2.23 -17.76 8.47
CA ALA A 158 1.50 -16.56 8.05
C ALA A 158 1.69 -16.23 6.56
N THR A 159 2.90 -16.41 6.04
CA THR A 159 3.24 -16.14 4.63
C THR A 159 2.57 -17.10 3.65
N ARG A 160 2.30 -18.34 4.06
CA ARG A 160 1.59 -19.34 3.24
C ARG A 160 0.08 -19.14 3.18
N ARG A 161 -0.52 -18.46 4.18
CA ARG A 161 -1.96 -18.17 4.25
C ARG A 161 -2.39 -16.92 3.45
N ARG A 162 -1.43 -16.20 2.84
CA ARG A 162 -1.59 -14.90 2.16
C ARG A 162 -1.37 -15.01 0.65
#